data_AF-A0A0N4VEV5-F1
#
_entry.id   AF-A0A0N4VEV5-F1
#
_cell.length_a   1.000
_cell.length_b   1.000
_cell.length_c   1.000
_cell.angle_alpha   90.00
_cell.angle_beta   90.00
_cell.angle_gamma   90.00
#
_symmetry.space_group_name_H-M   'P 1'
#
loop_
_entity.id
_entity.type
_entity.pdbx_description
1 polymer ?
#
loop_
_entity_poly.entity_id
_entity_poly.type
_entity_poly.pdbx_seq_one_letter_code
_entity_poly.pdbx_strand_id
1 'polypeptide(L)'
;MSVMSVFIHEVVNSCEGLLQNKKFFKRLMDARFDLALANAIGFCTVGIVYAAKFPTWIWMNNGPLIDYVANAVGVPSISSYIPCANSSSHLFQR
;
A
#
# COMPACT_ATOMS: atom_id res chain seq x y z
N MET A 1 24.61 -7.81 -0.53
CA MET A 1 23.24 -7.50 -0.07
C MET A 1 22.49 -6.86 -1.23
N SER A 2 21.33 -7.38 -1.65
CA SER A 2 20.62 -6.89 -2.85
C SER A 2 20.05 -5.47 -2.60
N VAL A 3 20.08 -4.59 -3.59
CA VAL A 3 19.57 -3.20 -3.49
C VAL A 3 18.14 -3.15 -2.94
N MET A 4 17.32 -4.13 -3.33
CA MET A 4 15.93 -4.25 -2.87
C MET A 4 15.81 -4.53 -1.36
N SER A 5 16.77 -5.24 -0.78
CA SER A 5 16.79 -5.54 0.67
C SER A 5 17.16 -4.32 1.52
N VAL A 6 18.03 -3.45 1.02
CA VAL A 6 18.39 -2.19 1.67
C VAL A 6 17.18 -1.25 1.69
N PHE A 7 16.48 -1.15 0.56
CA PHE A 7 15.29 -0.31 0.46
C PHE A 7 14.19 -0.71 1.45
N ILE A 8 13.88 -2.01 1.55
CA ILE A 8 12.87 -2.51 2.51
C ILE A 8 13.28 -2.18 3.95
N HIS A 9 14.55 -2.37 4.30
CA HIS A 9 15.06 -2.12 5.65
C HIS A 9 14.93 -0.65 6.05
N GLU A 10 15.30 0.27 5.16
CA GLU A 10 15.16 1.71 5.41
C GLU A 10 13.69 2.13 5.55
N VAL A 11 12.79 1.54 4.74
CA VAL A 11 11.34 1.78 4.85
C VAL A 11 10.80 1.30 6.21
N VAL A 12 11.25 0.14 6.70
CA VAL A 12 10.85 -0.39 8.02
C VAL A 12 11.36 0.50 9.15
N ASN A 13 12.64 0.87 9.12
CA ASN A 13 13.24 1.74 10.15
C ASN A 13 12.56 3.12 10.21
N SER A 14 12.29 3.70 9.05
CA SER A 14 11.56 4.96 8.95
C SER A 14 10.15 4.83 9.54
N CYS A 15 9.49 3.70 9.30
CA CYS A 15 8.18 3.45 9.86
C CYS A 15 8.20 3.33 11.39
N GLU A 16 9.16 2.58 11.94
CA GLU A 16 9.30 2.43 13.38
C GLU A 16 9.51 3.78 14.07
N GLY A 17 10.36 4.64 13.49
CA GLY A 17 10.57 6.00 13.98
C GLY A 17 9.29 6.86 13.97
N LEU A 18 8.44 6.71 12.95
CA LEU A 18 7.14 7.40 12.91
C LEU A 18 6.17 6.88 13.96
N LEU A 19 6.09 5.56 14.15
CA LEU A 19 5.22 4.92 15.14
C LEU A 19 5.60 5.30 16.59
N GLN A 20 6.89 5.51 16.85
CA GLN A 20 7.38 5.95 18.17
C GLN A 20 7.15 7.45 18.44
N ASN A 21 6.76 8.24 17.43
CA ASN A 21 6.58 9.70 17.59
C ASN A 21 5.26 10.06 18.29
N LYS A 22 5.30 10.09 19.63
CA LYS A 22 4.15 10.43 20.48
C LYS A 22 3.55 11.82 20.19
N LYS A 23 4.38 12.81 19.83
CA LYS A 23 3.92 14.18 19.54
C LYS A 23 3.11 14.25 18.25
N PHE A 24 3.44 13.39 17.28
CA PHE A 24 2.69 13.24 16.05
C PHE A 24 1.35 12.55 16.31
N PHE A 25 1.34 11.41 16.98
CA PHE A 25 0.11 10.69 17.31
C PHE A 25 -0.85 11.50 18.17
N LYS A 26 -0.32 12.27 19.14
CA LYS A 26 -1.14 13.20 19.93
C LYS A 26 -1.86 14.21 19.02
N ARG A 27 -1.13 14.87 18.11
CA ARG A 27 -1.73 15.81 17.15
C ARG A 27 -2.77 15.15 16.24
N LEU A 28 -2.52 13.91 15.82
CA LEU A 28 -3.45 13.13 15.02
C LEU A 28 -4.76 12.81 15.74
N MET A 29 -4.67 12.33 16.98
CA MET A 29 -5.84 12.02 17.79
C MET A 29 -6.60 13.29 18.19
N ASP A 30 -5.88 14.38 18.50
CA ASP A 30 -6.47 15.67 18.86
C ASP A 30 -7.24 16.30 17.67
N ALA A 31 -6.80 16.05 16.43
CA ALA A 31 -7.45 16.53 15.21
C ALA A 31 -8.77 15.80 14.88
N ARG A 32 -9.04 14.63 15.48
CA ARG A 32 -10.28 13.86 15.32
C ARG A 32 -10.69 13.61 13.86
N PHE A 33 -9.79 13.04 13.09
CA PHE A 33 -10.09 12.65 11.72
C PHE A 33 -11.06 11.46 11.68
N ASP A 34 -12.10 11.57 10.84
CA ASP A 34 -13.09 10.51 10.66
C ASP A 34 -12.66 9.43 9.64
N LEU A 35 -11.70 9.76 8.77
CA LEU A 35 -11.28 8.90 7.67
C LEU A 35 -9.76 8.95 7.46
N ALA A 36 -9.14 7.79 7.34
CA ALA A 36 -7.76 7.66 6.88
C ALA A 36 -7.68 7.11 5.45
N LEU A 37 -6.79 7.68 4.62
CA LEU A 37 -6.44 7.13 3.32
C LEU A 37 -5.05 6.51 3.40
N ALA A 38 -4.95 5.18 3.26
CA ALA A 38 -3.70 4.45 3.36
C ALA A 38 -3.24 3.99 1.97
N ASN A 39 -2.02 4.34 1.58
CA ASN A 39 -1.46 3.90 0.30
C ASN A 39 -1.11 2.41 0.34
N ALA A 40 -1.48 1.70 -0.71
CA ALA A 40 -1.48 0.25 -0.77
C ALA A 40 -0.11 -0.42 -0.70
N ILE A 41 0.92 0.28 -1.13
CA ILE A 41 2.29 -0.23 -1.19
C ILE A 41 3.02 -0.04 0.16
N GLY A 42 2.51 0.84 1.02
CA GLY A 42 3.17 1.20 2.28
C GLY A 42 2.55 0.52 3.48
N PHE A 43 3.09 -0.63 3.91
CA PHE A 43 2.71 -1.31 5.16
C PHE A 43 2.69 -0.38 6.38
N CYS A 44 3.55 0.65 6.38
CA CYS A 44 3.62 1.62 7.45
C CYS A 44 2.31 2.40 7.67
N THR A 45 1.62 2.75 6.58
CA THR A 45 0.38 3.53 6.66
C THR A 45 -0.72 2.76 7.39
N VAL A 46 -0.80 1.46 7.15
CA VAL A 46 -1.72 0.55 7.88
C VAL A 46 -1.39 0.53 9.38
N GLY A 47 -0.10 0.47 9.73
CA GLY A 47 0.35 0.55 11.12
C GLY A 47 -0.07 1.84 11.83
N ILE A 48 0.02 2.98 11.13
CA ILE A 48 -0.43 4.27 11.66
C ILE A 48 -1.94 4.29 11.86
N VAL A 49 -2.72 3.80 10.88
CA VAL A 49 -4.18 3.72 10.99
C VAL A 49 -4.58 2.92 12.22
N TYR A 50 -3.93 1.77 12.42
CA TYR A 50 -4.19 0.89 13.55
C TYR A 50 -3.80 1.55 14.89
N ALA A 51 -2.60 2.15 14.97
CA ALA A 51 -2.11 2.79 16.19
C ALA A 51 -2.92 4.04 16.59
N ALA A 52 -3.38 4.82 15.62
CA ALA A 52 -4.18 6.03 15.84
C ALA A 52 -5.68 5.73 16.05
N LYS A 53 -6.11 4.47 15.89
CA LYS A 53 -7.50 4.02 16.07
C LYS A 53 -8.52 4.78 15.22
N PHE A 54 -8.22 5.00 13.95
CA PHE A 54 -9.20 5.60 13.04
C PHE A 54 -10.43 4.69 12.90
N PRO A 55 -11.65 5.25 12.92
CA PRO A 55 -12.88 4.47 12.84
C PRO A 55 -13.11 3.89 11.44
N THR A 56 -12.61 4.55 10.39
CA THR A 56 -12.73 4.10 9.00
C THR A 56 -11.47 4.43 8.24
N TRP A 57 -11.08 3.53 7.33
CA TRP A 57 -9.95 3.75 6.45
C TRP A 57 -10.21 3.16 5.06
N ILE A 58 -9.66 3.81 4.04
CA ILE A 58 -9.71 3.36 2.65
C ILE A 58 -8.30 3.00 2.22
N TRP A 59 -8.17 1.79 1.67
CA TRP A 59 -6.94 1.31 1.06
C TRP A 59 -6.87 1.80 -0.38
N MET A 60 -5.93 2.70 -0.66
CA MET A 60 -5.82 3.40 -1.94
C MET A 60 -4.60 2.89 -2.72
N ASN A 61 -4.82 2.46 -3.96
CA ASN A 61 -3.75 2.02 -4.86
C ASN A 61 -3.33 3.19 -5.74
N ASN A 62 -2.05 3.59 -5.67
CA ASN A 62 -1.48 4.66 -6.49
C ASN A 62 -0.94 4.19 -7.85
N GLY A 63 -1.17 2.92 -8.21
CA GLY A 63 -0.71 2.31 -9.46
C GLY A 63 -1.87 1.71 -10.27
N PRO A 64 -1.58 1.17 -11.46
CA PRO A 64 -2.58 0.41 -12.21
C PRO A 64 -3.14 -0.71 -11.34
N LEU A 65 -4.42 -1.00 -11.53
CA LEU A 65 -5.10 -2.05 -10.80
C LEU A 65 -4.38 -3.38 -11.05
N ILE A 66 -3.78 -3.92 -9.99
CA ILE A 66 -3.07 -5.21 -10.05
C ILE A 66 -4.13 -6.31 -10.21
N ASP A 67 -3.88 -7.30 -11.07
CA ASP A 67 -4.86 -8.36 -11.39
C ASP A 67 -5.45 -9.03 -10.15
N TYR A 68 -4.61 -9.25 -9.12
CA TYR A 68 -5.06 -9.82 -7.87
C TYR A 68 -6.13 -8.94 -7.19
N VAL A 69 -5.92 -7.62 -7.17
CA VAL A 69 -6.88 -6.67 -6.61
C VAL A 69 -8.12 -6.61 -7.49
N ALA A 70 -7.95 -6.56 -8.82
CA ALA A 70 -9.06 -6.56 -9.79
C ALA A 70 -9.99 -7.76 -9.59
N ASN A 71 -9.41 -8.95 -9.45
CA ASN A 71 -10.15 -10.18 -9.18
C ASN A 71 -10.86 -10.13 -7.82
N ALA A 72 -10.19 -9.62 -6.78
CA ALA A 72 -10.78 -9.51 -5.44
C ALA A 72 -11.98 -8.54 -5.39
N VAL A 73 -11.96 -7.47 -6.19
CA VAL A 73 -13.07 -6.50 -6.29
C VAL A 73 -14.10 -6.84 -7.36
N GLY A 74 -13.94 -7.98 -8.06
CA GLY A 74 -14.86 -8.42 -9.11
C GLY A 74 -14.81 -7.59 -10.40
N VAL A 75 -13.73 -6.84 -10.62
CA VAL A 75 -13.52 -6.12 -11.87
C VAL A 75 -13.13 -7.13 -12.95
N PRO A 76 -13.90 -7.25 -14.05
CA PRO A 76 -13.59 -8.21 -15.11
C PRO A 76 -12.28 -7.83 -15.80
N SER A 77 -11.31 -8.75 -15.80
CA SER A 77 -10.13 -8.61 -16.64
C SER A 77 -10.50 -8.92 -18.09
N ILE A 78 -10.27 -7.96 -18.98
CA ILE A 78 -10.47 -8.16 -20.41
C ILE A 78 -9.31 -9.03 -20.90
N SER A 79 -9.59 -10.06 -21.71
CA SER A 79 -8.55 -10.99 -22.23
C SER A 79 -7.42 -10.31 -23.02
N SER A 80 -7.59 -9.06 -23.45
CA SER A 80 -6.57 -8.24 -24.11
C SER A 80 -5.72 -7.39 -23.16
N TYR A 81 -6.04 -7.36 -21.86
CA TYR A 81 -5.25 -6.65 -20.86
C TYR A 81 -3.95 -7.42 -20.62
N ILE A 82 -2.81 -6.76 -20.85
CA ILE A 82 -1.48 -7.31 -20.61
C ILE A 82 -0.90 -6.54 -19.42
N PRO A 83 -0.89 -7.12 -18.22
CA PRO A 83 -0.33 -6.48 -17.04
C PRO A 83 1.14 -6.10 -17.29
N CYS A 84 1.55 -4.92 -16.82
CA CYS A 84 2.93 -4.45 -17.03
C CYS A 84 4.00 -5.39 -16.42
N ALA A 85 3.61 -6.31 -15.51
CA ALA A 85 4.52 -7.24 -14.86
C ALA A 85 4.75 -8.56 -15.63
N ASN A 86 3.95 -8.87 -16.65
CA ASN A 86 4.05 -10.12 -17.42
C ASN A 86 4.13 -9.91 -18.94
N SER A 87 4.52 -8.70 -19.39
CA SER A 87 4.64 -8.36 -20.81
C SER A 87 5.81 -9.03 -21.56
N SER A 88 6.54 -9.96 -20.94
CA SER A 88 7.71 -10.60 -21.53
C SER A 88 7.75 -12.12 -21.32
N SER A 89 6.86 -12.87 -21.98
CA SER A 89 7.18 -14.28 -22.40
C SER A 89 6.06 -15.02 -23.14
N HIS A 90 4.79 -14.63 -23.09
CA HIS A 90 3.70 -15.47 -23.62
C HIS A 90 3.03 -15.01 -24.93
N LEU A 91 3.45 -13.88 -25.51
CA LEU A 91 2.91 -13.38 -26.78
C LEU A 91 3.52 -14.02 -28.05
N PHE A 92 4.33 -15.07 -27.92
CA PHE A 92 4.97 -15.75 -29.07
C PHE A 92 4.91 -17.29 -28.95
N GLN A 93 3.71 -17.86 -28.80
CA GLN A 93 3.47 -19.31 -28.98
C GLN A 93 2.12 -19.63 -29.66
N ARG A 94 1.75 -18.87 -30.68
CA ARG A 94 0.83 -19.35 -31.72
C ARG A 94 1.48 -19.23 -33.09
#